data_AF-A0A7U9S7Q0-F1
#
_entry.id   AF-A0A7U9S7Q0-F1
#
_cell.length_a   1.000
_cell.length_b   1.000
_cell.length_c   1.000
_cell.angle_alpha   90.00
_cell.angle_beta   90.00
_cell.angle_gamma   90.00
#
_symmetry.space_group_name_H-M   'P 1'
#
loop_
_entity.id
_entity.type
_entity.pdbx_description
1 polymer ?
#
loop_
_entity_poly.entity_id
_entity_poly.type
_entity_poly.pdbx_seq_one_letter_code
_entity_poly.pdbx_strand_id
1 'polypeptide(L)'
;MKRQIRRNCFETNSSSTHAICITKRKIDKDNLPSKVEFKHDEFGWEFEVYEDVLTKASYLYQAICDLHYYENDKKKNEYINWIYEVLGKYGIECNFDTVDKDEDGFSIGYVDHVFETRDFVNAVMNNENRLLRYLFGESKIITGNDNSETFDNYMESHDFSDYDVYYKGN
;
A
#
# COMPACT_ATOMS: atom_id res chain seq x y z
N MET A 1 20.36 -2.06 -38.89
CA MET A 1 19.86 -2.38 -37.53
C MET A 1 18.64 -3.29 -37.69
N LYS A 2 18.74 -4.58 -37.32
CA LYS A 2 17.61 -5.52 -37.44
C LYS A 2 16.68 -5.33 -36.23
N ARG A 3 15.47 -4.83 -36.46
CA ARG A 3 14.37 -4.88 -35.48
C ARG A 3 13.99 -6.35 -35.29
N GLN A 4 14.25 -6.90 -34.12
CA GLN A 4 13.70 -8.21 -33.75
C GLN A 4 12.24 -7.99 -33.34
N ILE A 5 11.30 -8.31 -34.22
CA ILE A 5 9.88 -8.36 -33.90
C ILE A 5 9.57 -9.83 -33.58
N ARG A 6 9.23 -10.13 -32.32
CA ARG A 6 8.72 -11.45 -31.94
C ARG A 6 7.24 -11.52 -32.34
N ARG A 7 6.93 -12.31 -33.36
CA ARG A 7 5.54 -12.63 -33.74
C ARG A 7 5.04 -13.76 -32.83
N ASN A 8 3.81 -13.63 -32.30
CA ASN A 8 3.09 -14.60 -31.45
C ASN A 8 3.45 -14.66 -29.95
N CYS A 9 3.90 -13.56 -29.34
CA CYS A 9 3.69 -13.37 -27.89
C CYS A 9 2.57 -12.36 -27.73
N PHE A 10 1.42 -12.78 -27.21
CA PHE A 10 0.54 -11.84 -26.52
C PHE A 10 1.31 -11.42 -25.27
N GLU A 11 1.84 -10.20 -25.26
CA GLU A 11 2.17 -9.54 -23.99
C GLU A 11 0.83 -9.09 -23.40
N THR A 12 0.14 -10.03 -22.76
CA THR A 12 -0.86 -9.71 -21.74
C THR A 12 -0.15 -9.77 -20.39
N ASN A 13 0.83 -8.88 -20.17
CA ASN A 13 1.22 -8.53 -18.81
C ASN A 13 0.28 -7.43 -18.35
N SER A 14 -1.00 -7.77 -18.16
CA SER A 14 -1.89 -6.81 -17.52
C SER A 14 -1.40 -6.64 -16.09
N SER A 15 -0.86 -5.46 -15.81
CA SER A 15 -0.34 -5.10 -14.51
C SER A 15 -1.41 -4.40 -13.69
N SER A 16 -1.42 -4.65 -12.39
CA SER A 16 -2.26 -3.88 -11.48
C SER A 16 -1.77 -2.43 -11.38
N THR A 17 -2.70 -1.49 -11.34
CA THR A 17 -2.43 -0.05 -11.16
C THR A 17 -3.11 0.43 -9.90
N HIS A 18 -2.32 0.98 -8.97
CA HIS A 18 -2.78 1.51 -7.70
C HIS A 18 -2.42 2.99 -7.57
N ALA A 19 -3.33 3.79 -7.00
CA ALA A 19 -3.07 5.12 -6.50
C ALA A 19 -3.26 5.15 -4.98
N ILE A 20 -2.19 5.49 -4.26
CA ILE A 20 -2.23 5.72 -2.82
C ILE A 20 -2.34 7.23 -2.60
N CYS A 21 -3.54 7.67 -2.23
CA CYS A 21 -3.89 9.08 -2.08
C CYS A 21 -3.87 9.44 -0.59
N ILE A 22 -2.81 10.13 -0.14
CA ILE A 22 -2.69 10.56 1.26
C ILE A 22 -3.20 11.99 1.40
N THR A 23 -4.25 12.20 2.20
CA THR A 23 -4.83 13.53 2.38
C THR A 23 -3.81 14.53 2.94
N LYS A 24 -3.85 15.77 2.44
CA LYS A 24 -3.08 16.89 3.00
C LYS A 24 -3.76 17.49 4.23
N ARG A 25 -5.03 17.18 4.44
CA ARG A 25 -5.85 17.69 5.55
C ARG A 25 -5.31 17.19 6.89
N LYS A 26 -5.61 17.96 7.94
CA LYS A 26 -5.27 17.57 9.31
C LYS A 26 -6.20 16.45 9.75
N ILE A 27 -5.66 15.51 10.52
CA ILE A 27 -6.47 14.51 11.22
C ILE A 27 -6.92 15.04 12.58
N ASP A 28 -8.06 14.54 13.04
CA ASP A 28 -8.50 14.71 14.42
C ASP A 28 -7.70 13.75 15.32
N LYS A 29 -6.76 14.29 16.07
CA LYS A 29 -5.90 13.51 16.98
C LYS A 29 -6.62 13.14 18.29
N ASP A 30 -7.76 13.78 18.59
CA ASP A 30 -8.55 13.51 19.79
C ASP A 30 -9.49 12.31 19.59
N ASN A 31 -9.71 11.89 18.34
CA ASN A 31 -10.59 10.78 17.96
C ASN A 31 -9.83 9.66 17.21
N LEU A 32 -8.71 9.21 17.80
CA LEU A 32 -7.93 8.08 17.28
C LEU A 32 -8.46 6.74 17.82
N PRO A 33 -8.40 5.66 17.04
CA PRO A 33 -8.78 4.34 17.52
C PRO A 33 -7.80 3.86 18.60
N SER A 34 -8.28 3.06 19.56
CA SER A 34 -7.41 2.48 20.59
C SER A 34 -6.51 1.36 20.06
N LYS A 35 -6.84 0.78 18.89
CA LYS A 35 -6.13 -0.35 18.31
C LYS A 35 -6.16 -0.30 16.78
N VAL A 36 -5.08 -0.73 16.14
CA VAL A 36 -4.97 -0.97 14.69
C VAL A 36 -4.44 -2.38 14.44
N GLU A 37 -5.05 -3.07 13.47
CA GLU A 37 -4.60 -4.38 13.02
C GLU A 37 -3.91 -4.23 11.65
N PHE A 38 -2.78 -4.90 11.50
CA PHE A 38 -1.96 -4.96 10.29
C PHE A 38 -1.93 -6.41 9.83
N LYS A 39 -2.77 -6.73 8.85
CA LYS A 39 -2.96 -8.12 8.39
C LYS A 39 -2.30 -8.35 7.05
N HIS A 40 -1.94 -9.60 6.79
CA HIS A 40 -1.68 -10.04 5.42
C HIS A 40 -2.98 -9.97 4.63
N ASP A 41 -2.89 -9.47 3.41
CA ASP A 41 -4.01 -9.36 2.49
C ASP A 41 -3.50 -9.30 1.04
N GLU A 42 -4.41 -9.44 0.08
CA GLU A 42 -4.09 -9.45 -1.34
C GLU A 42 -4.58 -8.17 -2.02
N PHE A 43 -3.65 -7.43 -2.61
CA PHE A 43 -3.93 -6.22 -3.36
C PHE A 43 -3.47 -6.41 -4.80
N GLY A 44 -4.42 -6.83 -5.62
CA GLY A 44 -4.19 -7.22 -7.00
C GLY A 44 -4.93 -6.34 -8.00
N TRP A 45 -5.65 -7.01 -8.89
CA TRP A 45 -6.03 -6.47 -10.20
C TRP A 45 -7.38 -5.76 -10.24
N GLU A 46 -8.26 -6.04 -9.28
CA GLU A 46 -9.63 -5.54 -9.29
C GLU A 46 -9.68 -4.05 -8.94
N PHE A 47 -10.67 -3.36 -9.49
CA PHE A 47 -10.93 -1.97 -9.13
C PHE A 47 -11.65 -1.93 -7.77
N GLU A 48 -10.96 -1.40 -6.77
CA GLU A 48 -11.49 -1.20 -5.42
C GLU A 48 -11.04 0.16 -4.87
N VAL A 49 -11.85 0.73 -3.98
CA VAL A 49 -11.53 1.98 -3.27
C VAL A 49 -11.57 1.72 -1.78
N TYR A 50 -10.39 1.66 -1.16
CA TYR A 50 -10.23 1.38 0.26
C TYR A 50 -10.02 2.68 1.04
N GLU A 51 -10.91 2.95 1.99
CA GLU A 51 -10.88 4.16 2.83
C GLU A 51 -10.73 3.82 4.32
N ASP A 52 -11.06 2.59 4.70
CA ASP A 52 -11.06 2.15 6.09
C ASP A 52 -9.63 1.93 6.63
N VAL A 53 -9.50 2.02 7.95
CA VAL A 53 -8.21 1.96 8.63
C VAL A 53 -7.57 0.58 8.49
N LEU A 54 -8.36 -0.50 8.56
CA LEU A 54 -7.87 -1.87 8.52
C LEU A 54 -7.22 -2.15 7.17
N THR A 55 -7.92 -1.90 6.08
CA THR A 55 -7.41 -2.21 4.74
C THR A 55 -6.21 -1.34 4.39
N LYS A 56 -6.19 -0.06 4.80
CA LYS A 56 -5.00 0.79 4.66
C LYS A 56 -3.81 0.28 5.48
N ALA A 57 -4.05 -0.16 6.71
CA ALA A 57 -3.00 -0.74 7.55
C ALA A 57 -2.45 -2.04 6.91
N SER A 58 -3.33 -2.94 6.47
CA SER A 58 -2.95 -4.17 5.76
C SER A 58 -2.17 -3.90 4.48
N TYR A 59 -2.59 -2.94 3.66
CA TYR A 59 -1.85 -2.57 2.43
C TYR A 59 -0.42 -2.11 2.73
N LEU A 60 -0.26 -1.23 3.72
CA LEU A 60 1.06 -0.75 4.11
C LEU A 60 1.91 -1.90 4.66
N TYR A 61 1.34 -2.75 5.50
CA TYR A 61 2.04 -3.89 6.08
C TYR A 61 2.48 -4.89 5.00
N GLN A 62 1.57 -5.27 4.11
CA GLN A 62 1.85 -6.17 3.01
C GLN A 62 2.92 -5.58 2.08
N ALA A 63 2.85 -4.28 1.75
CA ALA A 63 3.88 -3.60 0.96
C ALA A 63 5.26 -3.62 1.65
N ILE A 64 5.33 -3.44 2.97
CA ILE A 64 6.58 -3.54 3.74
C ILE A 64 7.13 -4.98 3.69
N CYS A 65 6.28 -5.99 3.91
CA CYS A 65 6.66 -7.39 3.87
C CYS A 65 7.22 -7.78 2.50
N ASP A 66 6.53 -7.42 1.42
CA ASP A 66 6.92 -7.79 0.07
C ASP A 66 8.15 -7.01 -0.43
N LEU A 67 8.29 -5.72 -0.08
CA LEU A 67 9.46 -4.91 -0.44
C LEU A 67 10.76 -5.47 0.16
N HIS A 68 10.66 -6.02 1.36
CA HIS A 68 11.79 -6.54 2.13
C HIS A 68 11.82 -8.06 2.17
N TYR A 69 11.03 -8.75 1.34
CA TYR A 69 10.95 -10.21 1.29
C TYR A 69 12.33 -10.88 1.10
N TYR A 70 13.20 -10.29 0.28
CA TYR A 70 14.56 -10.78 0.02
C TYR A 70 15.63 -10.12 0.90
N GLU A 71 15.29 -9.04 1.60
CA GLU A 71 16.19 -8.30 2.47
C GLU A 71 15.98 -8.81 3.90
N ASN A 72 16.75 -9.83 4.32
CA ASN A 72 16.81 -10.39 5.68
C ASN A 72 16.09 -9.51 6.70
N ASP A 73 15.01 -9.99 7.34
CA ASP A 73 13.95 -9.33 8.12
C ASP A 73 14.24 -8.04 8.91
N LYS A 74 15.50 -7.67 9.10
CA LYS A 74 15.98 -6.43 9.72
C LYS A 74 15.22 -5.18 9.25
N LYS A 75 15.13 -4.91 7.95
CA LYS A 75 14.53 -3.65 7.48
C LYS A 75 13.00 -3.64 7.62
N LYS A 76 12.36 -4.78 7.36
CA LYS A 76 10.96 -5.03 7.71
C LYS A 76 10.72 -4.73 9.20
N ASN A 77 11.54 -5.31 10.09
CA ASN A 77 11.42 -5.13 11.53
C ASN A 77 11.69 -3.67 11.97
N GLU A 78 12.62 -2.96 11.33
CA GLU A 78 12.84 -1.53 11.57
C GLU A 78 11.58 -0.71 11.29
N TYR A 79 10.89 -0.97 10.18
CA TYR A 79 9.63 -0.29 9.83
C TYR A 79 8.47 -0.67 10.76
N ILE A 80 8.33 -1.95 11.11
CA ILE A 80 7.31 -2.41 12.08
C ILE A 80 7.54 -1.75 13.45
N ASN A 81 8.78 -1.74 13.95
CA ASN A 81 9.12 -1.08 15.21
C ASN A 81 8.84 0.42 15.16
N TRP A 82 9.14 1.08 14.03
CA TRP A 82 8.84 2.50 13.85
C TRP A 82 7.32 2.78 13.91
N ILE A 83 6.50 1.93 13.30
CA ILE A 83 5.03 2.04 13.39
C ILE A 83 4.58 1.88 14.86
N TYR A 84 5.10 0.88 15.58
CA TYR A 84 4.85 0.69 17.01
C TYR A 84 5.19 1.94 17.82
N GLU A 85 6.38 2.51 17.61
CA GLU A 85 6.83 3.71 18.32
C GLU A 85 5.94 4.92 18.02
N VAL A 86 5.59 5.14 16.75
CA VAL A 86 4.74 6.27 16.36
C VAL A 86 3.34 6.14 16.93
N LEU A 87 2.67 5.01 16.70
CA LEU A 87 1.28 4.81 17.13
C LEU A 87 1.19 4.68 18.67
N GLY A 88 2.21 4.13 19.31
CA GLY A 88 2.32 4.06 20.77
C GLY A 88 2.36 5.44 21.45
N LYS A 89 2.92 6.48 20.82
CA LYS A 89 2.87 7.87 21.34
C LYS A 89 1.43 8.40 21.51
N TYR A 90 0.50 7.86 20.72
CA TYR A 90 -0.91 8.22 20.72
C TYR A 90 -1.77 7.23 21.53
N GLY A 91 -1.15 6.28 22.23
CA GLY A 91 -1.87 5.26 23.02
C GLY A 91 -2.57 4.20 22.17
N ILE A 92 -2.15 4.01 20.91
CA ILE A 92 -2.74 3.06 19.99
C ILE A 92 -1.98 1.74 20.07
N GLU A 93 -2.69 0.65 20.37
CA GLU A 93 -2.16 -0.72 20.32
C GLU A 93 -2.06 -1.20 18.86
N CYS A 94 -0.94 -1.83 18.49
CA CYS A 94 -0.73 -2.34 17.14
C CYS A 94 -0.57 -3.87 17.16
N ASN A 95 -1.36 -4.56 16.34
CA ASN A 95 -1.26 -6.00 16.18
C ASN A 95 -0.93 -6.33 14.73
N PHE A 96 0.20 -7.00 14.53
CA PHE A 96 0.65 -7.48 13.22
C PHE A 96 0.46 -8.98 13.14
N ASP A 97 0.06 -9.46 11.97
CA ASP A 97 0.19 -10.89 11.66
C ASP A 97 1.67 -11.29 11.74
N THR A 98 1.93 -12.48 12.30
CA THR A 98 3.30 -12.93 12.61
C THR A 98 3.83 -13.99 11.66
N VAL A 99 2.96 -14.50 10.78
CA VAL A 99 3.26 -15.58 9.86
C VAL A 99 3.11 -15.06 8.44
N ASP A 100 4.23 -14.92 7.73
CA ASP A 100 4.24 -14.40 6.35
C ASP A 100 3.91 -15.47 5.30
N LYS A 101 3.94 -16.75 5.68
CA LYS A 101 3.82 -17.89 4.78
C LYS A 101 2.85 -18.95 5.29
N ASP A 102 2.09 -19.54 4.38
CA ASP A 102 1.24 -20.68 4.68
C ASP A 102 2.05 -21.97 4.93
N GLU A 103 1.35 -23.06 5.25
CA GLU A 103 1.95 -24.36 5.54
C GLU A 103 2.75 -24.94 4.36
N ASP A 104 2.42 -24.52 3.14
CA ASP A 104 3.05 -24.94 1.88
C ASP A 104 4.23 -24.02 1.49
N GLY A 105 4.46 -22.94 2.25
CA GLY A 105 5.55 -21.99 2.08
C GLY A 105 5.27 -20.86 1.08
N PHE A 106 4.02 -20.70 0.64
CA PHE A 106 3.57 -19.57 -0.18
C PHE A 106 3.30 -18.35 0.70
N SER A 107 3.46 -17.14 0.14
CA SER A 107 3.14 -15.93 0.90
C SER A 107 1.64 -15.83 1.13
N ILE A 108 1.24 -15.41 2.35
CA ILE A 108 -0.19 -15.30 2.73
C ILE A 108 -0.89 -14.11 2.07
N GLY A 109 -0.13 -13.10 1.65
CA GLY A 109 -0.66 -11.94 0.94
C GLY A 109 0.33 -11.48 -0.12
N TYR A 110 -0.08 -10.54 -0.96
CA TYR A 110 0.81 -9.91 -1.92
C TYR A 110 0.30 -8.53 -2.36
N VAL A 111 1.24 -7.65 -2.67
CA VAL A 111 1.01 -6.50 -3.56
C VAL A 111 1.74 -6.78 -4.87
N ASP A 112 0.99 -6.90 -5.96
CA ASP A 112 1.57 -7.15 -7.28
C ASP A 112 2.55 -6.03 -7.66
N HIS A 113 3.69 -6.32 -8.29
CA HIS A 113 4.74 -5.33 -8.58
C HIS A 113 5.15 -4.42 -7.39
N VAL A 114 5.22 -4.97 -6.17
CA VAL A 114 5.47 -4.24 -4.91
C VAL A 114 6.59 -3.19 -4.96
N PHE A 115 7.65 -3.40 -5.75
CA PHE A 115 8.82 -2.50 -5.79
C PHE A 115 8.48 -1.06 -6.17
N GLU A 116 7.37 -0.85 -6.86
CA GLU A 116 6.86 0.47 -7.26
C GLU A 116 6.19 1.22 -6.09
N THR A 117 5.80 0.51 -5.03
CA THR A 117 5.29 1.13 -3.79
C THR A 117 6.39 1.72 -2.91
N ARG A 118 7.68 1.57 -3.28
CA ARG A 118 8.83 1.97 -2.46
C ARG A 118 8.80 3.45 -2.07
N ASP A 119 8.42 4.34 -2.99
CA ASP A 119 8.37 5.78 -2.72
C ASP A 119 7.25 6.12 -1.72
N PHE A 120 6.10 5.46 -1.85
CA PHE A 120 5.00 5.54 -0.87
C PHE A 120 5.47 5.04 0.50
N VAL A 121 6.01 3.83 0.59
CA VAL A 121 6.43 3.23 1.87
C VAL A 121 7.48 4.11 2.55
N ASN A 122 8.51 4.55 1.81
CA ASN A 122 9.53 5.44 2.37
C ASN A 122 8.94 6.79 2.79
N ALA A 123 7.98 7.35 2.04
CA ALA A 123 7.36 8.60 2.40
C ALA A 123 6.60 8.51 3.73
N VAL A 124 5.92 7.39 3.97
CA VAL A 124 5.17 7.15 5.20
C VAL A 124 6.10 6.81 6.37
N MET A 125 7.07 5.91 6.17
CA MET A 125 7.99 5.44 7.22
C MET A 125 8.99 6.50 7.71
N ASN A 126 9.16 7.62 6.99
CA ASN A 126 10.04 8.71 7.38
C ASN A 126 9.29 9.97 7.86
N ASN A 127 7.96 9.89 8.03
CA ASN A 127 7.16 11.05 8.44
C ASN A 127 5.95 10.65 9.28
N GLU A 128 6.03 10.90 10.59
CA GLU A 128 4.96 10.62 11.55
C GLU A 128 3.60 11.19 11.12
N ASN A 129 3.55 12.47 10.73
CA ASN A 129 2.30 13.09 10.30
C ASN A 129 1.76 12.46 9.01
N ARG A 130 2.63 11.99 8.11
CA ARG A 130 2.18 11.30 6.89
C ARG A 130 1.60 9.93 7.20
N LEU A 131 2.21 9.15 8.10
CA LEU A 131 1.64 7.89 8.60
C LEU A 131 0.26 8.10 9.23
N LEU A 132 0.12 9.10 10.10
CA LEU A 132 -1.16 9.38 10.74
C LEU A 132 -2.24 9.83 9.74
N ARG A 133 -1.90 10.68 8.76
CA ARG A 133 -2.84 11.09 7.69
C ARG A 133 -3.22 9.91 6.80
N TYR A 134 -2.28 9.02 6.49
CA TYR A 134 -2.54 7.82 5.71
C TYR A 134 -3.54 6.90 6.42
N LEU A 135 -3.25 6.53 7.67
CA LEU A 135 -4.10 5.60 8.43
C LEU A 135 -5.44 6.21 8.82
N PHE A 136 -5.45 7.43 9.36
CA PHE A 136 -6.62 7.99 10.05
C PHE A 136 -7.25 9.22 9.36
N GLY A 137 -6.62 9.75 8.32
CA GLY A 137 -7.22 10.79 7.51
C GLY A 137 -8.15 10.23 6.43
N GLU A 138 -8.80 11.13 5.71
CA GLU A 138 -9.62 10.86 4.49
C GLU A 138 -8.74 10.43 3.30
N SER A 139 -7.71 9.62 3.57
CA SER A 139 -6.80 9.00 2.60
C SER A 139 -7.42 7.72 2.06
N LYS A 140 -7.05 7.37 0.83
CA LYS A 140 -7.61 6.23 0.10
C LYS A 140 -6.53 5.45 -0.64
N ILE A 141 -6.79 4.16 -0.86
CA ILE A 141 -6.07 3.35 -1.83
C ILE A 141 -7.08 3.02 -2.93
N ILE A 142 -6.71 3.28 -4.18
CA ILE A 142 -7.52 2.96 -5.33
C ILE A 142 -6.73 1.92 -6.11
N THR A 143 -7.27 0.72 -6.26
CA THR A 143 -6.67 -0.34 -7.07
C THR A 143 -7.37 -0.43 -8.43
N GLY A 144 -6.83 -1.26 -9.30
CA GLY A 144 -7.32 -1.43 -10.66
C GLY A 144 -6.24 -2.04 -11.52
N ASN A 145 -6.38 -1.90 -12.83
CA ASN A 145 -5.43 -2.46 -13.77
C ASN A 145 -5.43 -1.71 -15.10
N ASP A 146 -4.35 -1.91 -15.83
CA ASP A 146 -4.03 -1.26 -17.11
C ASP A 146 -4.86 -1.72 -18.32
N ASN A 147 -5.77 -2.70 -18.17
CA ASN A 147 -6.67 -3.12 -19.24
C ASN A 147 -8.09 -2.55 -19.13
N SER A 148 -8.35 -1.80 -18.06
CA SER A 148 -9.64 -1.24 -17.74
C SER A 148 -9.55 0.26 -17.58
N GLU A 149 -10.45 0.99 -18.24
CA GLU A 149 -10.56 2.44 -18.09
C GLU A 149 -11.16 2.83 -16.73
N THR A 150 -11.64 1.89 -15.90
CA THR A 150 -12.32 2.21 -14.63
C THR A 150 -11.41 2.98 -13.67
N PHE A 151 -10.13 2.58 -13.57
CA PHE A 151 -9.15 3.27 -12.73
C PHE A 151 -8.92 4.71 -13.22
N ASP A 152 -8.61 4.87 -14.51
CA ASP A 152 -8.35 6.17 -15.12
C ASP A 152 -9.57 7.10 -15.01
N ASN A 153 -10.76 6.60 -15.36
CA ASN A 153 -12.01 7.35 -15.23
C ASN A 153 -12.27 7.78 -13.78
N TYR A 154 -11.96 6.94 -12.79
CA TYR A 154 -12.09 7.31 -11.38
C TYR A 154 -11.10 8.43 -11.01
N MET A 155 -9.84 8.30 -11.42
CA MET A 155 -8.80 9.29 -11.16
C MET A 155 -9.07 10.65 -11.84
N GLU A 156 -9.68 10.64 -13.03
CA GLU A 156 -10.05 11.87 -13.76
C GLU A 156 -11.33 12.53 -13.24
N SER A 157 -12.28 11.75 -12.71
CA SER A 157 -13.57 12.25 -12.24
C SER A 157 -13.57 12.74 -10.79
N HIS A 158 -12.48 12.52 -10.04
CA HIS A 158 -12.33 12.91 -8.64
C HIS A 158 -11.20 13.93 -8.44
N ASP A 159 -11.38 14.84 -7.48
CA ASP A 159 -10.37 15.85 -7.15
C ASP A 159 -9.37 15.33 -6.11
N PHE A 160 -8.12 15.16 -6.54
CA PHE A 160 -6.99 14.78 -5.69
C PHE A 160 -5.99 15.93 -5.44
N SER A 161 -6.35 17.18 -5.75
CA SER A 161 -5.46 18.33 -5.54
C SER A 161 -4.99 18.49 -4.08
N ASP A 162 -5.88 18.14 -3.14
CA ASP A 162 -5.63 18.09 -1.69
C ASP A 162 -4.90 16.83 -1.21
N TYR A 163 -4.32 16.03 -2.11
CA TYR A 163 -3.66 14.76 -1.77
C TYR A 163 -2.18 14.74 -2.20
N ASP A 164 -1.36 14.03 -1.43
CA ASP A 164 -0.07 13.52 -1.88
C ASP A 164 -0.35 12.15 -2.54
N VAL A 165 -0.25 12.06 -3.87
CA VAL A 165 -0.61 10.85 -4.62
C VAL A 165 0.65 10.08 -5.01
N TYR A 166 0.67 8.79 -4.71
CA TYR A 166 1.73 7.85 -5.10
C TYR A 166 1.14 6.79 -6.03
N TYR A 167 1.78 6.57 -7.17
CA TYR A 167 1.34 5.57 -8.14
C TYR A 167 2.23 4.34 -8.11
N LYS A 168 1.62 3.19 -8.36
CA LYS A 168 2.25 1.91 -8.64
C LYS A 168 1.46 1.30 -9.82
N GLY A 169 2.13 0.75 -10.82
CA GLY A 169 1.58 0.49 -12.15
C GLY A 169 1.95 1.62 -13.14
N ASN A 170 2.07 1.26 -14.43
CA ASN A 170 2.57 2.14 -15.50
C ASN A 170 1.71 3.38 -15.78
#